data_AF-A0A2E8AY99-F1
#
_entry.id   AF-A0A2E8AY99-F1
#
_cell.length_a   1.000
_cell.length_b   1.000
_cell.length_c   1.000
_cell.angle_alpha   90.00
_cell.angle_beta   90.00
_cell.angle_gamma   90.00
#
_symmetry.space_group_name_H-M   'P 1'
#
loop_
_entity.id
_entity.type
_entity.pdbx_description
1 polymer ?
#
loop_
_entity_poly.entity_id
_entity_poly.type
_entity_poly.pdbx_seq_one_letter_code
_entity_poly.pdbx_strand_id
1 'polypeptide(L)'
;HGEASSTIARVYARIDKPEDQEGLALSGSLEGPFRSDAHTLPARASFLACRPGESLLAEAVLPDPCLWSPDNPALYRAHLELRCGQQVLEERTIATGLRGLGVSGTDLYRHGRRCVVRAVEWTPPGDFDWTEARAAGASFLVDTPGQRLCEAASEAGVVLLVRLGGSVDQLLAAMSRLSAWPAVSIFLFSQGTDCPEDVNQRFPNLLFGEIGPLESTAAPAPWAHLSVYQLPEKTASVPSILPTGRSVMVARQGGERTDWRRGRRECDDLQRELAGSGDLAGYVVLGENNEKTPL
;
A
#
# COMPACT_ATOMS: atom_id res chain seq x y z
N HIS A 1 -11.10 -0.89 -6.68
CA HIS A 1 -10.77 -2.22 -6.09
C HIS A 1 -10.68 -3.26 -7.20
N GLY A 2 -10.25 -4.49 -6.94
CA GLY A 2 -10.08 -5.48 -8.01
C GLY A 2 -9.39 -6.77 -7.57
N GLU A 3 -9.42 -7.77 -8.43
CA GLU A 3 -8.64 -8.99 -8.32
C GLU A 3 -7.61 -9.00 -9.45
N ALA A 4 -6.38 -9.45 -9.19
CA ALA A 4 -5.36 -9.52 -10.22
C ALA A 4 -4.50 -10.79 -10.07
N SER A 5 -4.36 -11.53 -11.16
CA SER A 5 -3.42 -12.63 -11.34
C SER A 5 -2.52 -12.37 -12.54
N SER A 6 -1.64 -13.31 -12.87
CA SER A 6 -0.83 -13.22 -14.09
C SER A 6 -1.61 -13.42 -15.39
N THR A 7 -2.85 -13.93 -15.32
CA THR A 7 -3.66 -14.27 -16.51
C THR A 7 -4.87 -13.37 -16.68
N ILE A 8 -5.40 -12.83 -15.58
CA ILE A 8 -6.60 -12.00 -15.61
C ILE A 8 -6.58 -10.98 -14.48
N ALA A 9 -7.01 -9.75 -14.78
CA ALA A 9 -7.37 -8.78 -13.77
C ALA A 9 -8.82 -8.34 -13.95
N ARG A 10 -9.51 -8.17 -12.82
CA ARG A 10 -10.84 -7.57 -12.72
C ARG A 10 -10.70 -6.28 -11.95
N VAL A 11 -11.09 -5.18 -12.58
CA VAL A 11 -11.03 -3.84 -11.98
C VAL A 11 -12.44 -3.36 -11.75
N TYR A 12 -12.72 -2.95 -10.51
CA TYR A 12 -14.01 -2.46 -10.07
C TYR A 12 -13.96 -0.96 -9.77
N ALA A 13 -14.91 -0.23 -10.35
CA ALA A 13 -15.25 1.13 -9.99
C ALA A 13 -16.59 1.13 -9.24
N ARG A 14 -16.66 1.78 -8.09
CA ARG A 14 -17.85 1.83 -7.23
C ARG A 14 -18.14 3.26 -6.82
N ILE A 15 -19.42 3.61 -6.83
CA ILE A 15 -19.95 4.84 -6.24
C ILE A 15 -21.17 4.45 -5.39
N ASP A 16 -21.26 5.01 -4.18
CA ASP A 16 -22.44 4.83 -3.34
C ASP A 16 -23.64 5.49 -4.02
N LYS A 17 -24.75 4.76 -4.16
CA LYS A 17 -25.90 5.25 -4.91
C LYS A 17 -26.68 6.25 -4.02
N PRO A 18 -26.96 7.47 -4.50
CA PRO A 18 -27.90 8.36 -3.81
C PRO A 18 -29.31 7.73 -3.79
N GLU A 19 -30.00 7.77 -2.65
CA GLU A 19 -31.31 7.13 -2.47
C GLU A 19 -32.36 7.60 -3.49
N ASP A 20 -32.27 8.86 -3.95
CA ASP A 20 -33.30 9.53 -4.74
C ASP A 20 -33.03 9.62 -6.26
N GLN A 21 -31.96 9.00 -6.78
CA GLN A 21 -31.61 9.10 -8.21
C GLN A 21 -31.72 7.76 -8.94
N GLU A 22 -32.85 7.59 -9.63
CA GLU A 22 -33.05 6.54 -10.63
C GLU A 22 -32.32 6.86 -11.94
N GLY A 23 -32.05 5.82 -12.74
CA GLY A 23 -31.43 5.97 -14.07
C GLY A 23 -29.93 6.27 -14.07
N LEU A 24 -29.28 6.29 -12.90
CA LEU A 24 -27.83 6.41 -12.80
C LEU A 24 -27.12 5.15 -13.31
N ALA A 25 -26.08 5.36 -14.10
CA ALA A 25 -25.19 4.32 -14.60
C ALA A 25 -23.73 4.77 -14.52
N LEU A 26 -22.86 3.84 -14.11
CA LEU A 26 -21.41 4.02 -14.13
C LEU A 26 -20.85 3.26 -15.34
N SER A 27 -20.07 3.95 -16.17
CA SER A 27 -19.44 3.39 -17.37
C SER A 27 -18.05 3.99 -17.57
N GLY A 28 -17.29 3.51 -18.55
CA GLY A 28 -15.97 4.06 -18.84
C GLY A 28 -15.03 3.08 -19.53
N SER A 29 -13.74 3.37 -19.45
CA SER A 29 -12.68 2.51 -19.99
C SER A 29 -11.45 2.45 -19.08
N LEU A 30 -10.71 1.35 -19.17
CA LEU A 30 -9.42 1.14 -18.55
C LEU A 30 -8.39 0.97 -19.67
N GLU A 31 -7.35 1.79 -19.67
CA GLU A 31 -6.28 1.76 -20.66
C GLU A 31 -4.90 1.58 -20.00
N GLY A 32 -4.03 0.79 -20.60
CA GLY A 32 -2.65 0.60 -20.15
C GLY A 32 -2.09 -0.76 -20.55
N PRO A 33 -0.89 -1.13 -20.10
CA PRO A 33 -0.08 -0.40 -19.14
C PRO A 33 0.66 0.79 -19.78
N PHE A 34 0.90 1.82 -18.98
CA PHE A 34 1.79 2.93 -19.24
C PHE A 34 3.02 2.80 -18.35
N ARG A 35 4.19 3.05 -18.94
CA ARG A 35 5.48 3.12 -18.26
C ARG A 35 6.30 4.26 -18.85
N SER A 36 7.09 4.92 -18.01
CA SER A 36 8.00 5.98 -18.45
C SER A 36 9.19 5.43 -19.25
N ASP A 37 9.58 4.18 -19.00
CA ASP A 37 10.77 3.52 -19.52
C ASP A 37 10.49 2.48 -20.63
N ALA A 38 9.22 2.26 -21.00
CA ALA A 38 8.84 1.28 -22.00
C ALA A 38 7.59 1.69 -22.78
N HIS A 39 7.63 1.45 -24.10
CA HIS A 39 6.46 1.59 -24.98
C HIS A 39 5.85 0.21 -25.24
N THR A 40 4.85 -0.15 -24.45
CA THR A 40 3.98 -1.30 -24.70
C THR A 40 2.72 -0.84 -25.43
N LEU A 41 2.19 -1.66 -26.34
CA LEU A 41 0.86 -1.41 -26.91
C LEU A 41 -0.18 -1.45 -25.77
N PRO A 42 -0.90 -0.36 -25.50
CA PRO A 42 -1.85 -0.34 -24.41
C PRO A 42 -3.05 -1.22 -24.76
N ALA A 43 -3.39 -2.13 -23.85
CA ALA A 43 -4.67 -2.80 -23.84
C ALA A 43 -5.76 -1.84 -23.38
N ARG A 44 -6.98 -2.07 -23.88
CA ARG A 44 -8.18 -1.32 -23.50
C ARG A 44 -9.28 -2.30 -23.09
N ALA A 45 -9.93 -2.02 -21.97
CA ALA A 45 -11.10 -2.74 -21.50
C ALA A 45 -12.20 -1.74 -21.15
N SER A 46 -13.46 -2.04 -21.48
CA SER A 46 -14.59 -1.20 -21.09
C SER A 46 -15.07 -1.57 -19.70
N PHE A 47 -15.47 -0.57 -18.91
CA PHE A 47 -16.22 -0.80 -17.69
C PHE A 47 -17.67 -1.11 -18.04
N LEU A 48 -18.12 -2.31 -17.67
CA LEU A 48 -19.49 -2.78 -17.85
C LEU A 48 -20.22 -2.73 -16.51
N ALA A 49 -21.45 -2.20 -16.51
CA ALA A 49 -22.26 -2.16 -15.30
C ALA A 49 -22.52 -3.57 -14.77
N CYS A 50 -22.26 -3.77 -13.47
CA CYS A 50 -22.67 -4.96 -12.76
C CYS A 50 -24.18 -4.92 -12.49
N ARG A 51 -24.76 -6.06 -12.09
CA ARG A 51 -26.20 -6.15 -11.78
C ARG A 51 -26.64 -5.06 -10.80
N PRO A 52 -27.87 -4.51 -10.91
CA PRO A 52 -28.37 -3.50 -9.99
C PRO A 52 -28.27 -3.97 -8.54
N GLY A 53 -27.79 -3.09 -7.65
CA GLY A 53 -27.70 -3.30 -6.21
C GLY A 53 -27.71 -1.96 -5.47
N GLU A 54 -27.31 -1.98 -4.20
CA GLU A 54 -27.25 -0.77 -3.34
C GLU A 54 -26.18 0.24 -3.77
N SER A 55 -25.23 -0.15 -4.63
CA SER A 55 -24.19 0.72 -5.19
C SER A 55 -24.14 0.66 -6.72
N LEU A 56 -23.62 1.72 -7.33
CA LEU A 56 -23.28 1.74 -8.75
C LEU A 56 -21.91 1.09 -8.91
N LEU A 57 -21.90 -0.16 -9.39
CA LEU A 57 -20.69 -0.95 -9.60
C LEU A 57 -20.49 -1.20 -11.09
N ALA A 58 -19.27 -0.97 -11.58
CA ALA A 58 -18.85 -1.33 -12.92
C ALA A 58 -17.54 -2.13 -12.89
N GLU A 59 -17.41 -3.09 -13.80
CA GLU A 59 -16.28 -4.01 -13.91
C GLU A 59 -15.61 -3.89 -15.29
N ALA A 60 -14.28 -3.76 -15.29
CA ALA A 60 -13.46 -3.96 -16.48
C ALA A 60 -12.62 -5.23 -16.30
N VAL A 61 -12.60 -6.10 -17.31
CA VAL A 61 -11.82 -7.34 -17.32
C VAL A 61 -10.66 -7.21 -18.29
N LEU A 62 -9.45 -7.41 -17.80
CA LEU A 62 -8.23 -7.30 -18.56
C LEU A 62 -7.52 -8.66 -18.62
N PRO A 63 -7.39 -9.28 -19.82
CA PRO A 63 -6.57 -10.48 -19.99
C PRO A 63 -5.08 -10.12 -19.93
N ASP A 64 -4.27 -11.05 -19.42
CA ASP A 64 -2.80 -10.95 -19.33
C ASP A 64 -2.30 -9.57 -18.80
N PRO A 65 -2.76 -9.16 -17.61
CA PRO A 65 -2.46 -7.84 -17.06
C PRO A 65 -0.97 -7.69 -16.74
N CYS A 66 -0.43 -6.50 -16.95
CA CYS A 66 0.90 -6.13 -16.47
C CYS A 66 0.80 -5.65 -15.03
N LEU A 67 1.21 -6.51 -14.09
CA LEU A 67 1.15 -6.18 -12.67
C LEU A 67 2.22 -5.14 -12.29
N TRP A 68 1.81 -4.16 -11.48
CA TRP A 68 2.67 -3.18 -10.83
C TRP A 68 3.57 -3.87 -9.80
N SER A 69 4.87 -3.70 -9.97
CA SER A 69 5.91 -4.02 -8.98
C SER A 69 7.01 -2.97 -9.06
N PRO A 70 7.97 -2.97 -8.11
CA PRO A 70 9.16 -2.16 -8.26
C PRO A 70 9.90 -2.38 -9.58
N ASP A 71 10.03 -3.64 -10.01
CA ASP A 71 10.71 -3.98 -11.27
C ASP A 71 9.87 -3.66 -12.52
N ASN A 72 8.56 -3.51 -12.37
CA ASN A 72 7.61 -3.24 -13.45
C ASN A 72 6.52 -2.28 -12.97
N PRO A 73 6.75 -0.96 -12.90
CA PRO A 73 5.79 0.02 -12.39
C PRO A 73 4.70 0.34 -13.42
N ALA A 74 4.05 -0.69 -13.94
CA ALA A 74 2.97 -0.58 -14.92
C ALA A 74 1.75 0.11 -14.31
N LEU A 75 1.35 1.24 -14.91
CA LEU A 75 0.16 2.00 -14.51
C LEU A 75 -0.93 1.89 -15.56
N TYR A 76 -2.17 2.00 -15.13
CA TYR A 76 -3.37 2.07 -15.97
C TYR A 76 -4.09 3.37 -15.71
N ARG A 77 -4.85 3.83 -16.69
CA ARG A 77 -5.76 4.98 -16.56
C ARG A 77 -7.19 4.48 -16.67
N ALA A 78 -7.96 4.66 -15.61
CA ALA A 78 -9.39 4.43 -15.60
C ALA A 78 -10.09 5.74 -15.91
N HIS A 79 -10.72 5.82 -17.06
CA HIS A 79 -11.66 6.87 -17.44
C HIS A 79 -13.06 6.40 -17.04
N LEU A 80 -13.77 7.19 -16.24
CA LEU A 80 -15.06 6.84 -15.65
C LEU A 80 -16.06 7.98 -15.89
N GLU A 81 -17.26 7.61 -16.30
CA GLU A 81 -18.40 8.50 -16.52
C GLU A 81 -19.57 8.06 -15.64
N LEU A 82 -20.08 8.99 -14.82
CA LEU A 82 -21.37 8.86 -14.17
C LEU A 82 -22.43 9.49 -15.07
N ARG A 83 -23.45 8.72 -15.45
CA ARG A 83 -24.48 9.14 -16.41
C ARG A 83 -25.88 8.99 -15.82
N CYS A 84 -26.79 9.87 -16.20
CA CYS A 84 -28.23 9.70 -16.02
C CYS A 84 -28.88 9.66 -17.42
N GLY A 85 -29.29 8.47 -17.86
CA GLY A 85 -29.68 8.25 -19.25
C GLY A 85 -28.54 8.57 -20.23
N GLN A 86 -28.75 9.54 -21.12
CA GLN A 86 -27.73 9.97 -22.10
C GLN A 86 -26.79 11.06 -21.58
N GLN A 87 -27.16 11.75 -20.49
CA GLN A 87 -26.39 12.87 -19.96
C GLN A 87 -25.25 12.38 -19.06
N VAL A 88 -24.03 12.88 -19.30
CA VAL A 88 -22.89 12.72 -18.38
C VAL A 88 -23.04 13.76 -17.27
N LEU A 89 -23.12 13.29 -16.02
CA LEU A 89 -23.20 14.13 -14.83
C LEU A 89 -21.80 14.46 -14.30
N GLU A 90 -20.90 13.48 -14.35
CA GLU A 90 -19.53 13.61 -13.89
C GLU A 90 -18.59 12.71 -14.69
N GLU A 91 -17.36 13.16 -14.87
CA GLU A 91 -16.29 12.43 -15.55
C GLU A 91 -15.01 12.51 -14.72
N ARG A 92 -14.31 11.38 -14.57
CA ARG A 92 -13.02 11.32 -13.88
C ARG A 92 -12.04 10.42 -14.61
N THR A 93 -10.77 10.83 -14.58
CA THR A 93 -9.65 9.96 -14.96
C THR A 93 -8.79 9.70 -13.72
N ILE A 94 -8.53 8.42 -13.44
CA ILE A 94 -7.79 7.97 -12.26
C ILE A 94 -6.61 7.10 -12.74
N ALA A 95 -5.40 7.46 -12.34
CA ALA A 95 -4.25 6.57 -12.47
C ALA A 95 -4.31 5.48 -11.40
N THR A 96 -4.07 4.23 -11.78
CA THR A 96 -4.07 3.08 -10.86
C THR A 96 -3.04 2.06 -11.29
N GLY A 97 -2.73 1.08 -10.44
CA GLY A 97 -1.87 -0.04 -10.80
C GLY A 97 -2.43 -1.35 -10.25
N LEU A 98 -2.20 -2.42 -10.99
CA LEU A 98 -2.67 -3.76 -10.66
C LEU A 98 -1.57 -4.46 -9.87
N ARG A 99 -1.69 -4.61 -8.55
CA ARG A 99 -0.63 -5.22 -7.74
C ARG A 99 -1.12 -6.46 -7.02
N GLY A 100 -0.24 -7.44 -6.86
CA GLY A 100 -0.47 -8.58 -5.98
C GLY A 100 0.47 -8.51 -4.78
N LEU A 101 -0.02 -7.97 -3.66
CA LEU A 101 0.66 -8.02 -2.37
C LEU A 101 -0.30 -8.68 -1.36
N GLY A 102 0.19 -9.68 -0.64
CA GLY A 102 -0.62 -10.45 0.30
C GLY A 102 0.20 -11.06 1.42
N VAL A 103 -0.50 -11.71 2.35
CA VAL A 103 0.08 -12.48 3.45
C VAL A 103 -0.31 -13.94 3.29
N SER A 104 0.63 -14.86 3.50
CA SER A 104 0.35 -16.28 3.65
C SER A 104 1.14 -16.82 4.84
N GLY A 105 0.42 -17.22 5.90
CA GLY A 105 1.03 -17.56 7.18
C GLY A 105 1.82 -16.38 7.77
N THR A 106 3.12 -16.58 7.96
CA THR A 106 4.05 -15.59 8.54
C THR A 106 4.79 -14.77 7.49
N ASP A 107 4.48 -14.94 6.21
CA ASP A 107 5.26 -14.38 5.11
C ASP A 107 4.46 -13.38 4.27
N LEU A 108 5.17 -12.35 3.80
CA LEU A 108 4.67 -11.43 2.78
C LEU A 108 4.95 -11.99 1.40
N TYR A 109 3.95 -11.94 0.53
CA TYR A 109 4.04 -12.38 -0.86
C TYR A 109 3.78 -11.23 -1.81
N ARG A 110 4.67 -11.09 -2.80
CA ARG A 110 4.49 -10.22 -3.95
C ARG A 110 4.50 -11.06 -5.21
N HIS A 111 3.41 -11.00 -5.98
CA HIS A 111 3.26 -11.75 -7.24
C HIS A 111 3.57 -13.25 -7.08
N GLY A 112 3.05 -13.85 -6.01
CA GLY A 112 3.24 -15.29 -5.71
C GLY A 112 4.64 -15.65 -5.19
N ARG A 113 5.53 -14.69 -4.96
CA ARG A 113 6.86 -14.92 -4.38
C ARG A 113 6.99 -14.30 -3.00
N ARG A 114 7.59 -15.02 -2.06
CA ARG A 114 7.96 -14.49 -0.75
C ARG A 114 8.85 -13.25 -0.93
N CYS A 115 8.58 -12.20 -0.18
CA CYS A 115 9.36 -10.96 -0.21
C CYS A 115 9.63 -10.44 1.20
N VAL A 116 10.75 -9.72 1.34
CA VAL A 116 11.16 -9.07 2.59
C VAL A 116 11.14 -7.57 2.35
N VAL A 117 10.34 -6.85 3.12
CA VAL A 117 10.23 -5.39 3.01
C VAL A 117 11.38 -4.73 3.75
N ARG A 118 12.04 -3.75 3.12
CA ARG A 118 13.10 -2.95 3.74
C ARG A 118 12.73 -1.49 3.62
N ALA A 119 12.27 -0.92 4.73
CA ALA A 119 11.68 0.41 4.76
C ALA A 119 12.50 1.38 5.61
N VAL A 120 12.63 2.61 5.13
CA VAL A 120 13.25 3.70 5.88
C VAL A 120 12.17 4.73 6.17
N GLU A 121 12.04 5.15 7.41
CA GLU A 121 11.19 6.28 7.77
C GLU A 121 11.83 7.57 7.25
N TRP A 122 11.32 8.01 6.11
CA TRP A 122 11.86 9.15 5.40
C TRP A 122 10.85 9.64 4.38
N THR A 123 10.67 10.95 4.30
CA THR A 123 9.80 11.59 3.31
C THR A 123 10.67 12.18 2.19
N PRO A 124 10.61 11.60 0.97
CA PRO A 124 11.36 12.11 -0.15
C PRO A 124 11.05 13.59 -0.49
N PRO A 125 12.08 14.41 -0.78
CA PRO A 125 11.90 15.77 -1.28
C PRO A 125 11.39 15.76 -2.73
N GLY A 126 11.02 16.93 -3.26
CA GLY A 126 10.40 17.04 -4.58
C GLY A 126 11.32 16.67 -5.76
N ASP A 127 12.64 16.88 -5.63
CA ASP A 127 13.68 16.60 -6.62
C ASP A 127 14.36 15.23 -6.41
N PHE A 128 13.69 14.33 -5.68
CA PHE A 128 14.23 13.05 -5.31
C PHE A 128 14.56 12.13 -6.50
N ASP A 129 15.73 11.49 -6.47
CA ASP A 129 16.09 10.45 -7.44
C ASP A 129 15.40 9.12 -7.10
N TRP A 130 14.20 8.98 -7.64
CA TRP A 130 13.41 7.76 -7.50
C TRP A 130 14.02 6.55 -8.21
N THR A 131 14.84 6.77 -9.25
CA THR A 131 15.44 5.67 -10.02
C THR A 131 16.48 4.95 -9.16
N GLU A 132 17.31 5.70 -8.45
CA GLU A 132 18.28 5.14 -7.52
C GLU A 132 17.60 4.42 -6.35
N ALA A 133 16.54 5.00 -5.77
CA ALA A 133 15.78 4.37 -4.70
C ALA A 133 15.18 3.03 -5.12
N ARG A 134 14.57 2.96 -6.31
CA ARG A 134 14.10 1.71 -6.91
C ARG A 134 15.26 0.72 -7.08
N ALA A 135 16.38 1.15 -7.67
CA ALA A 135 17.52 0.27 -7.93
C ALA A 135 18.12 -0.31 -6.63
N ALA A 136 18.08 0.44 -5.52
CA ALA A 136 18.50 -0.02 -4.20
C ALA A 136 17.44 -0.91 -3.50
N GLY A 137 16.26 -1.10 -4.09
CA GLY A 137 15.14 -1.82 -3.49
C GLY A 137 14.61 -1.15 -2.22
N ALA A 138 14.70 0.17 -2.13
CA ALA A 138 14.24 0.93 -0.97
C ALA A 138 12.71 1.03 -0.94
N SER A 139 12.14 0.90 0.25
CA SER A 139 10.77 1.31 0.56
C SER A 139 10.80 2.48 1.55
N PHE A 140 9.76 3.29 1.56
CA PHE A 140 9.66 4.42 2.48
C PHE A 140 8.49 4.27 3.43
N LEU A 141 8.74 4.47 4.72
CA LEU A 141 7.70 4.69 5.71
C LEU A 141 7.46 6.21 5.82
N VAL A 142 6.24 6.64 5.50
CA VAL A 142 5.86 8.05 5.46
C VAL A 142 4.59 8.30 6.26
N ASP A 143 4.49 9.47 6.88
CA ASP A 143 3.28 9.90 7.57
C ASP A 143 2.35 10.64 6.58
N THR A 144 1.14 10.13 6.41
CA THR A 144 0.04 10.79 5.65
C THR A 144 0.48 11.48 4.33
N PRO A 145 0.98 10.72 3.33
CA PRO A 145 1.56 11.32 2.14
C PRO A 145 0.54 12.10 1.30
N GLY A 146 1.03 13.19 0.68
CA GLY A 146 0.29 13.96 -0.32
C GLY A 146 0.25 13.25 -1.68
N GLN A 147 -0.66 13.70 -2.55
CA GLN A 147 -0.87 13.11 -3.88
C GLN A 147 0.42 13.05 -4.72
N ARG A 148 1.18 14.14 -4.77
CA ARG A 148 2.42 14.22 -5.57
C ARG A 148 3.44 13.15 -5.19
N LEU A 149 3.58 12.85 -3.89
CA LEU A 149 4.51 11.83 -3.42
C LEU A 149 4.03 10.42 -3.82
N CYS A 150 2.73 10.15 -3.67
CA CYS A 150 2.15 8.88 -4.05
C CYS A 150 2.22 8.62 -5.56
N GLU A 151 2.00 9.65 -6.37
CA GLU A 151 2.11 9.61 -7.82
C GLU A 151 3.56 9.32 -8.25
N ALA A 152 4.52 10.13 -7.78
CA ALA A 152 5.93 9.94 -8.11
C ALA A 152 6.46 8.56 -7.69
N ALA A 153 6.11 8.09 -6.48
CA ALA A 153 6.47 6.74 -6.03
C ALA A 153 5.82 5.64 -6.88
N SER A 154 4.58 5.84 -7.31
CA SER A 154 3.83 4.88 -8.14
C SER A 154 4.44 4.74 -9.54
N GLU A 155 4.77 5.87 -10.17
CA GLU A 155 5.42 5.90 -11.48
C GLU A 155 6.83 5.31 -11.43
N ALA A 156 7.56 5.57 -10.33
CA ALA A 156 8.91 5.09 -10.18
C ALA A 156 9.03 3.63 -9.71
N GLY A 157 7.95 3.00 -9.24
CA GLY A 157 8.02 1.65 -8.68
C GLY A 157 8.62 1.60 -7.27
N VAL A 158 8.42 2.64 -6.47
CA VAL A 158 8.89 2.66 -5.08
C VAL A 158 7.73 2.39 -4.14
N VAL A 159 7.94 1.46 -3.20
CA VAL A 159 6.91 1.03 -2.24
C VAL A 159 6.82 2.02 -1.09
N LEU A 160 5.60 2.43 -0.76
CA LEU A 160 5.28 3.23 0.42
C LEU A 160 4.56 2.38 1.48
N LEU A 161 5.09 2.43 2.69
CA LEU A 161 4.39 2.11 3.91
C LEU A 161 3.87 3.44 4.47
N VAL A 162 2.61 3.50 4.85
CA VAL A 162 2.00 4.73 5.31
C VAL A 162 1.59 4.60 6.76
N ARG A 163 2.16 5.43 7.60
CA ARG A 163 1.69 5.58 8.98
C ARG A 163 0.48 6.51 9.01
N LEU A 164 -0.60 6.05 9.62
CA LEU A 164 -1.82 6.83 9.83
C LEU A 164 -2.15 6.91 11.32
N GLY A 165 -2.80 8.00 11.70
CA GLY A 165 -3.35 8.23 13.03
C GLY A 165 -4.52 9.22 12.95
N GLY A 166 -5.32 9.28 14.02
CA GLY A 166 -6.51 10.13 14.09
C GLY A 166 -7.77 9.35 14.43
N SER A 167 -8.92 10.00 14.30
CA SER A 167 -10.23 9.35 14.48
C SER A 167 -10.53 8.35 13.36
N VAL A 168 -11.46 7.42 13.61
CA VAL A 168 -11.92 6.44 12.63
C VAL A 168 -12.29 7.09 11.28
N ASP A 169 -13.00 8.21 11.30
CA ASP A 169 -13.38 8.93 10.07
C ASP A 169 -12.16 9.48 9.31
N GLN A 170 -11.17 10.01 10.03
CA GLN A 170 -9.93 10.50 9.44
C GLN A 170 -9.14 9.34 8.80
N LEU A 171 -9.08 8.19 9.46
CA LEU A 171 -8.44 6.99 8.94
C LEU A 171 -9.14 6.50 7.68
N LEU A 172 -10.46 6.37 7.69
CA LEU A 172 -11.26 5.93 6.54
C LEU A 172 -11.10 6.87 5.34
N ALA A 173 -11.14 8.18 5.56
CA ALA A 173 -10.94 9.18 4.52
C ALA A 173 -9.51 9.10 3.93
N ALA A 174 -8.50 8.95 4.78
CA ALA A 174 -7.11 8.82 4.35
C ALA A 174 -6.89 7.52 3.54
N MET A 175 -7.38 6.38 4.03
CA MET A 175 -7.28 5.09 3.34
C MET A 175 -7.99 5.12 1.99
N SER A 176 -9.20 5.68 1.92
CA SER A 176 -9.93 5.84 0.65
C SER A 176 -9.10 6.61 -0.37
N ARG A 177 -8.60 7.80 0.00
CA ARG A 177 -7.76 8.64 -0.86
C ARG A 177 -6.46 7.95 -1.29
N LEU A 178 -5.81 7.23 -0.39
CA LEU A 178 -4.48 6.67 -0.60
C LEU A 178 -4.51 5.29 -1.28
N SER A 179 -5.61 4.55 -1.18
CA SER A 179 -5.76 3.20 -1.72
C SER A 179 -5.66 3.11 -3.24
N ALA A 180 -5.93 4.22 -3.94
CA ALA A 180 -5.85 4.31 -5.40
C ALA A 180 -4.41 4.18 -5.94
N TRP A 181 -3.41 4.52 -5.11
CA TRP A 181 -2.01 4.59 -5.52
C TRP A 181 -1.31 3.24 -5.38
N PRO A 182 -0.78 2.66 -6.48
CA PRO A 182 -0.16 1.34 -6.44
C PRO A 182 1.09 1.28 -5.54
N ALA A 183 1.79 2.40 -5.34
CA ALA A 183 2.91 2.47 -4.40
C ALA A 183 2.50 2.23 -2.93
N VAL A 184 1.31 2.68 -2.51
CA VAL A 184 0.82 2.56 -1.12
C VAL A 184 0.42 1.12 -0.84
N SER A 185 1.31 0.39 -0.17
CA SER A 185 1.22 -1.07 -0.06
C SER A 185 0.76 -1.54 1.32
N ILE A 186 1.19 -0.85 2.38
CA ILE A 186 0.92 -1.22 3.77
C ILE A 186 0.51 0.04 4.52
N PHE A 187 -0.60 -0.01 5.25
CA PHE A 187 -0.94 0.98 6.27
C PHE A 187 -0.49 0.48 7.63
N LEU A 188 0.22 1.33 8.37
CA LEU A 188 0.66 1.09 9.74
C LEU A 188 -0.07 2.02 10.70
N PHE A 189 -0.58 1.45 11.78
CA PHE A 189 -1.22 2.18 12.86
C PHE A 189 -0.47 1.94 14.17
N SER A 190 -0.51 2.90 15.08
CA SER A 190 -0.02 2.65 16.45
C SER A 190 -0.85 1.56 17.10
N GLN A 191 -0.22 0.67 17.88
CA GLN A 191 -0.97 -0.34 18.64
C GLN A 191 -2.08 0.30 19.49
N GLY A 192 -3.27 -0.32 19.48
CA GLY A 192 -4.44 0.18 20.17
C GLY A 192 -5.22 1.28 19.42
N THR A 193 -4.83 1.56 18.17
CA THR A 193 -5.65 2.43 17.29
C THR A 193 -6.99 1.76 17.02
N ASP A 194 -8.08 2.50 17.24
CA ASP A 194 -9.42 2.05 16.89
C ASP A 194 -9.61 2.07 15.37
N CYS A 195 -9.95 0.93 14.79
CA CYS A 195 -10.15 0.76 13.35
C CYS A 195 -11.41 -0.08 13.14
N PRO A 196 -12.25 0.23 12.15
CA PRO A 196 -13.45 -0.56 11.87
C PRO A 196 -13.13 -2.04 11.64
N GLU A 197 -13.91 -2.93 12.25
CA GLU A 197 -13.72 -4.38 12.12
C GLU A 197 -13.78 -4.88 10.67
N ASP A 198 -14.51 -4.16 9.82
CA ASP A 198 -14.70 -4.46 8.40
C ASP A 198 -13.66 -3.79 7.47
N VAL A 199 -12.60 -3.18 8.02
CA VAL A 199 -11.58 -2.45 7.22
C VAL A 199 -10.99 -3.32 6.10
N ASN A 200 -10.74 -4.60 6.37
CA ASN A 200 -10.20 -5.55 5.39
C ASN A 200 -11.18 -5.83 4.24
N GLN A 201 -12.49 -5.77 4.50
CA GLN A 201 -13.52 -5.94 3.48
C GLN A 201 -13.69 -4.68 2.64
N ARG A 202 -13.54 -3.50 3.25
CA ARG A 202 -13.57 -2.21 2.55
C ARG A 202 -12.35 -2.02 1.65
N PHE A 203 -11.20 -2.53 2.06
CA PHE A 203 -9.91 -2.31 1.40
C PHE A 203 -9.14 -3.61 1.16
N PRO A 204 -9.68 -4.56 0.35
CA PRO A 204 -9.14 -5.91 0.23
C PRO A 204 -7.76 -6.01 -0.44
N ASN A 205 -7.30 -4.93 -1.08
CA ASN A 205 -6.03 -4.87 -1.83
C ASN A 205 -4.92 -4.12 -1.09
N LEU A 206 -5.10 -3.96 0.23
CA LEU A 206 -4.18 -3.27 1.12
C LEU A 206 -3.85 -4.18 2.29
N LEU A 207 -2.60 -4.11 2.72
CA LEU A 207 -2.19 -4.72 3.96
C LEU A 207 -2.27 -3.70 5.09
N PHE A 208 -2.66 -4.20 6.25
CA PHE A 208 -2.77 -3.42 7.47
C PHE A 208 -1.86 -4.01 8.52
N GLY A 209 -1.16 -3.16 9.26
CA GLY A 209 -0.34 -3.60 10.37
C GLY A 209 -0.36 -2.64 11.53
N GLU A 210 0.06 -3.14 12.67
CA GLU A 210 0.27 -2.33 13.87
C GLU A 210 1.76 -2.16 14.13
N ILE A 211 2.16 -0.99 14.60
CA ILE A 211 3.50 -0.70 15.09
C ILE A 211 3.46 -0.36 16.57
N GLY A 212 4.35 -0.95 17.35
CA GLY A 212 4.42 -0.71 18.79
C GLY A 212 5.70 -1.23 19.43
N PRO A 213 5.86 -1.02 20.75
CA PRO A 213 7.02 -1.49 21.49
C PRO A 213 7.07 -3.01 21.54
N LEU A 214 8.28 -3.57 21.59
CA LEU A 214 8.50 -5.01 21.70
C LEU A 214 7.91 -5.60 22.99
N GLU A 215 7.87 -4.80 24.07
CA GLU A 215 7.39 -5.19 25.39
C GLU A 215 5.87 -5.18 25.50
N SER A 216 5.16 -4.79 24.44
CA SER A 216 3.71 -4.74 24.45
C SER A 216 3.12 -6.14 24.68
N THR A 217 2.31 -6.27 25.71
CA THR A 217 1.53 -7.48 26.00
C THR A 217 0.17 -7.47 25.29
N ALA A 218 -0.16 -6.41 24.56
CA ALA A 218 -1.42 -6.32 23.83
C ALA A 218 -1.43 -7.33 22.68
N ALA A 219 -2.51 -8.11 22.58
CA ALA A 219 -2.72 -8.95 21.41
C ALA A 219 -2.88 -8.04 20.18
N PRO A 220 -2.20 -8.33 19.06
CA PRO A 220 -2.33 -7.51 17.88
C PRO A 220 -3.76 -7.58 17.33
N ALA A 221 -4.26 -6.46 16.81
CA ALA A 221 -5.64 -6.29 16.41
C ALA A 221 -6.12 -7.39 15.43
N PRO A 222 -7.39 -7.82 15.49
CA PRO A 222 -7.91 -8.87 14.61
C PRO A 222 -7.82 -8.54 13.12
N TRP A 223 -7.92 -7.26 12.77
CA TRP A 223 -7.82 -6.77 11.39
C TRP A 223 -6.37 -6.70 10.87
N ALA A 224 -5.36 -6.74 11.75
CA ALA A 224 -3.97 -6.58 11.37
C ALA A 224 -3.43 -7.84 10.66
N HIS A 225 -2.91 -7.65 9.46
CA HIS A 225 -2.22 -8.68 8.68
C HIS A 225 -0.79 -8.93 9.16
N LEU A 226 -0.17 -7.88 9.73
CA LEU A 226 1.21 -7.92 10.19
C LEU A 226 1.42 -7.07 11.46
N SER A 227 2.51 -7.33 12.17
CA SER A 227 2.93 -6.55 13.33
C SER A 227 4.37 -6.07 13.15
N VAL A 228 4.62 -4.83 13.51
CA VAL A 228 5.94 -4.19 13.48
C VAL A 228 6.38 -3.90 14.91
N TYR A 229 7.40 -4.61 15.39
CA TYR A 229 7.91 -4.42 16.76
C TYR A 229 9.13 -3.53 16.76
N GLN A 230 9.08 -2.47 17.57
CA GLN A 230 10.22 -1.58 17.77
C GLN A 230 11.22 -2.24 18.72
N LEU A 231 12.40 -2.55 18.21
CA LEU A 231 13.52 -3.10 18.96
C LEU A 231 14.26 -1.96 19.68
N PRO A 232 14.69 -2.19 20.93
CA PRO A 232 15.71 -1.37 21.57
C PRO A 232 17.00 -1.30 20.72
N GLU A 233 17.76 -0.21 20.85
CA GLU A 233 18.98 0.06 20.06
C GLU A 233 20.01 -1.08 20.08
N LYS A 234 20.08 -1.85 21.17
CA LYS A 234 21.11 -2.89 21.41
C LYS A 234 20.55 -4.30 21.54
N THR A 235 19.50 -4.62 20.79
CA THR A 235 18.89 -5.95 20.82
C THR A 235 19.48 -6.84 19.74
N ALA A 236 20.36 -7.77 20.15
CA ALA A 236 21.08 -8.72 19.28
C ALA A 236 20.23 -9.91 18.78
N SER A 237 19.02 -10.07 19.30
CA SER A 237 18.13 -11.17 18.91
C SER A 237 16.68 -10.76 19.09
N VAL A 238 15.81 -11.17 18.17
CA VAL A 238 14.38 -10.99 18.38
C VAL A 238 13.90 -12.02 19.41
N PRO A 239 13.18 -11.61 20.47
CA PRO A 239 12.68 -12.56 21.45
C PRO A 239 11.86 -13.66 20.80
N SER A 240 12.01 -14.90 21.29
CA SER A 240 11.17 -16.04 20.89
C SER A 240 9.68 -15.89 21.22
N ILE A 241 9.31 -14.81 21.93
CA ILE A 241 7.94 -14.50 22.34
C ILE A 241 7.12 -13.77 21.28
N LEU A 242 7.69 -13.49 20.10
CA LEU A 242 6.90 -12.87 19.04
C LEU A 242 5.67 -13.73 18.70
N PRO A 243 4.50 -13.12 18.51
CA PRO A 243 3.28 -13.87 18.25
C PRO A 243 3.45 -14.76 17.03
N THR A 244 3.15 -16.04 17.22
CA THR A 244 3.21 -17.05 16.18
C THR A 244 1.96 -16.95 15.29
N GLY A 245 2.14 -17.06 13.98
CA GLY A 245 1.02 -17.15 13.01
C GLY A 245 0.65 -15.87 12.26
N ARG A 246 1.42 -14.79 12.38
CA ARG A 246 1.29 -13.58 11.54
C ARG A 246 2.63 -13.14 10.97
N SER A 247 2.59 -12.31 9.93
CA SER A 247 3.79 -11.67 9.40
C SER A 247 4.37 -10.70 10.42
N VAL A 248 5.65 -10.86 10.76
CA VAL A 248 6.33 -9.99 11.72
C VAL A 248 7.42 -9.20 11.03
N MET A 249 7.38 -7.89 11.19
CA MET A 249 8.46 -6.98 10.85
C MET A 249 9.08 -6.44 12.14
N VAL A 250 10.32 -6.00 12.06
CA VAL A 250 10.99 -5.31 13.15
C VAL A 250 11.37 -3.90 12.73
N ALA A 251 11.31 -2.98 13.68
CA ALA A 251 11.74 -1.61 13.51
C ALA A 251 12.88 -1.30 14.47
N ARG A 252 13.86 -0.50 14.07
CA ARG A 252 14.92 0.01 14.95
C ARG A 252 15.09 1.50 14.71
N GLN A 253 15.35 2.27 15.77
CA GLN A 253 15.80 3.65 15.62
C GLN A 253 17.14 3.67 14.87
N GLY A 254 17.17 4.37 13.74
CA GLY A 254 18.37 4.61 12.95
C GLY A 254 19.04 5.92 13.33
N GLY A 255 20.01 6.34 12.52
CA GLY A 255 20.63 7.67 12.65
C GLY A 255 19.76 8.82 12.09
N GLU A 256 20.37 9.99 11.94
CA GLU A 256 19.72 11.19 11.41
C GLU A 256 18.89 10.95 10.14
N ARG A 257 17.69 11.56 10.09
CA ARG A 257 16.68 11.51 9.00
C ARG A 257 17.16 12.07 7.64
N THR A 258 18.44 12.34 7.44
CA THR A 258 18.95 13.12 6.30
C THR A 258 19.43 12.26 5.12
N ASP A 259 19.69 10.95 5.31
CA ASP A 259 20.15 10.07 4.23
C ASP A 259 19.42 8.72 4.19
N TRP A 260 18.48 8.59 3.25
CA TRP A 260 17.78 7.33 3.02
C TRP A 260 18.70 6.17 2.62
N ARG A 261 19.86 6.43 1.99
CA ARG A 261 20.81 5.39 1.57
C ARG A 261 21.45 4.75 2.78
N ARG A 262 21.77 5.57 3.79
CA ARG A 262 22.23 5.09 5.09
C ARG A 262 21.15 4.24 5.76
N GLY A 263 19.92 4.74 5.86
CA GLY A 263 18.81 3.95 6.42
C GLY A 263 18.59 2.63 5.69
N ARG A 264 18.72 2.61 4.37
CA ARG A 264 18.62 1.38 3.56
C ARG A 264 19.73 0.39 3.91
N ARG A 265 20.99 0.84 4.08
CA ARG A 265 22.09 -0.02 4.54
C ARG A 265 21.84 -0.54 5.96
N GLU A 266 21.32 0.31 6.84
CA GLU A 266 20.95 -0.07 8.21
C GLU A 266 19.84 -1.16 8.20
N CYS A 267 18.91 -1.16 7.23
CA CYS A 267 17.99 -2.29 7.05
C CYS A 267 18.70 -3.60 6.68
N ASP A 268 19.72 -3.54 5.80
CA ASP A 268 20.51 -4.74 5.44
C ASP A 268 21.32 -5.26 6.62
N ASP A 269 21.88 -4.34 7.41
CA ASP A 269 22.63 -4.69 8.62
C ASP A 269 21.72 -5.31 9.68
N LEU A 270 20.52 -4.73 9.89
CA LEU A 270 19.51 -5.29 10.79
C LEU A 270 19.05 -6.68 10.33
N GLN A 271 18.87 -6.89 9.03
CA GLN A 271 18.56 -8.21 8.48
C GLN A 271 19.67 -9.22 8.75
N ARG A 272 20.93 -8.82 8.54
CA ARG A 272 22.10 -9.70 8.75
C ARG A 272 22.26 -10.06 10.22
N GLU A 273 22.08 -9.09 11.12
CA GLU A 273 22.13 -9.29 12.57
C GLU A 273 21.07 -10.29 13.04
N LEU A 274 19.85 -10.19 12.51
CA LEU A 274 18.71 -10.98 12.95
C LEU A 274 18.46 -12.24 12.11
N ALA A 275 19.35 -12.61 11.20
CA ALA A 275 19.18 -13.76 10.31
C ALA A 275 18.95 -15.09 11.05
N GLY A 276 19.41 -15.21 12.30
CA GLY A 276 19.19 -16.38 13.16
C GLY A 276 17.96 -16.30 14.07
N SER A 277 17.23 -15.19 14.08
CA SER A 277 16.09 -14.95 15.01
C SER A 277 14.73 -15.40 14.46
N GLY A 278 14.68 -15.92 13.23
CA GLY A 278 13.46 -16.41 12.59
C GLY A 278 13.14 -15.74 11.25
N ASP A 279 12.06 -16.20 10.62
CA ASP A 279 11.58 -15.72 9.32
C ASP A 279 10.82 -14.39 9.48
N LEU A 280 11.55 -13.28 9.40
CA LEU A 280 10.95 -11.93 9.44
C LEU A 280 10.47 -11.49 8.05
N ALA A 281 9.29 -10.87 8.03
CA ALA A 281 8.66 -10.30 6.85
C ALA A 281 9.29 -8.98 6.40
N GLY A 282 10.04 -8.30 7.29
CA GLY A 282 10.69 -7.05 6.93
C GLY A 282 11.37 -6.32 8.08
N TYR A 283 12.08 -5.27 7.69
CA TYR A 283 12.99 -4.49 8.50
C TYR A 283 12.73 -3.02 8.24
N VAL A 284 12.51 -2.25 9.31
CA VAL A 284 12.22 -0.83 9.26
C VAL A 284 13.28 -0.07 10.04
N VAL A 285 13.85 0.96 9.43
CA VAL A 285 14.70 1.92 10.14
C VAL A 285 13.88 3.18 10.38
N LEU A 286 13.62 3.47 11.64
CA LEU A 286 12.89 4.66 12.07
C LEU A 286 13.87 5.83 12.15
N GLY A 287 13.43 7.01 11.74
CA GLY A 287 14.26 8.20 11.82
C GLY A 287 14.27 8.76 13.23
N GLU A 288 15.43 9.18 13.75
CA GLU A 288 15.53 9.76 15.09
C GLU A 288 14.45 10.82 15.31
N ASN A 289 13.74 10.69 16.43
CA ASN A 289 12.84 11.73 16.91
C ASN A 289 13.71 12.92 17.32
N ASN A 290 13.74 13.98 16.50
CA ASN A 290 14.02 15.30 17.04
C ASN A 290 12.83 15.64 17.94
N GLU A 291 12.93 15.29 19.23
CA GLU A 291 11.97 15.68 20.26
C GLU A 291 11.74 17.18 20.19
N LYS A 292 10.65 17.60 19.54
CA LYS A 292 10.02 18.92 19.69
C LYS A 292 8.64 19.07 19.03
N THR A 293 7.90 17.98 18.87
CA THR A 293 6.46 18.10 18.54
C THR A 293 5.67 17.14 19.42
N PRO A 294 5.02 17.64 20.49
CA PRO A 294 4.13 16.79 21.29
C PRO A 294 2.91 16.38 20.47
N LEU A 295 2.46 15.14 20.72
CA LEU A 295 1.17 14.59 20.30
C LEU A 295 0.01 15.42 20.86
#